data_AF-A0A941VL26-F1
#
_entry.id   AF-A0A941VL26-F1
#
_cell.length_a   1.000
_cell.length_b   1.000
_cell.length_c   1.000
_cell.angle_alpha   90.00
_cell.angle_beta   90.00
_cell.angle_gamma   90.00
#
_symmetry.space_group_name_H-M   'P 1'
#
loop_
_entity.id
_entity.type
_entity.pdbx_description
1 polymer ?
#
loop_
_entity_poly.entity_id
_entity_poly.type
_entity_poly.pdbx_seq_one_letter_code
_entity_poly.pdbx_strand_id
1 'polypeptide(L)' 'SGLGLSIVYNIVTGILGGHVTARSKPGEGSEFIVDIPLHAPERAEKKPPEDIGFG' A
#
# COMPACT_ATOMS: atom_id res chain seq x y z
N SER A 1 -14.70 -12.95 -0.79
CA SER A 1 -14.55 -11.89 0.23
C SER A 1 -13.53 -10.81 -0.13
N GLY A 2 -12.67 -10.96 -1.16
CA GLY A 2 -11.80 -9.86 -1.64
C GLY A 2 -10.67 -9.41 -0.69
N LEU A 3 -10.58 -10.00 0.50
CA LEU A 3 -9.67 -9.60 1.57
C LEU A 3 -8.19 -9.80 1.22
N GLY A 4 -7.86 -10.84 0.46
CA GLY A 4 -6.45 -11.12 0.12
C GLY A 4 -5.81 -9.98 -0.67
N LEU A 5 -6.50 -9.48 -1.70
CA LEU A 5 -5.97 -8.41 -2.54
C LEU A 5 -5.93 -7.06 -1.80
N SER A 6 -6.91 -6.78 -0.93
CA SER A 6 -6.89 -5.55 -0.13
C SER A 6 -5.75 -5.55 0.90
N ILE A 7 -5.43 -6.70 1.50
CA ILE A 7 -4.26 -6.84 2.38
C ILE A 7 -2.97 -6.60 1.60
N VAL A 8 -2.80 -7.24 0.44
CA VAL A 8 -1.62 -7.05 -0.42
C VAL A 8 -1.48 -5.58 -0.81
N TYR A 9 -2.56 -4.95 -1.25
CA TYR A 9 -2.56 -3.54 -1.65
C TYR A 9 -2.11 -2.64 -0.50
N ASN A 10 -2.66 -2.84 0.71
CA ASN A 10 -2.31 -2.03 1.87
C ASN A 10 -0.85 -2.19 2.30
N ILE A 11 -0.31 -3.40 2.24
CA ILE A 11 1.11 -3.66 2.57
C ILE A 11 2.01 -2.97 1.53
N VAL A 12 1.77 -3.22 0.24
CA VAL A 12 2.61 -2.71 -0.83
C VAL A 12 2.58 -1.19 -0.87
N THR A 13 1.39 -0.58 -0.89
CA THR A 13 1.27 0.88 -1.04
C THR A 13 1.47 1.65 0.27
N GLY A 14 1.02 1.09 1.39
CA GLY A 14 0.99 1.79 2.68
C GLY A 14 2.23 1.58 3.54
N ILE A 15 2.85 0.41 3.49
CA ILE A 15 4.03 0.08 4.32
C ILE A 15 5.30 0.15 3.48
N LEU A 16 5.29 -0.48 2.30
CA LEU A 16 6.49 -0.63 1.48
C LEU A 16 6.69 0.51 0.48
N GLY A 17 5.71 1.40 0.30
CA GLY A 17 5.79 2.51 -0.66
C GLY A 17 5.91 2.06 -2.12
N GLY A 18 5.44 0.86 -2.43
CA GLY A 18 5.41 0.29 -3.77
C GLY A 18 4.07 0.47 -4.49
N HIS A 19 3.91 -0.24 -5.60
CA HIS A 19 2.73 -0.22 -6.45
C HIS A 19 2.29 -1.63 -6.87
N VAL A 20 0.99 -1.81 -7.10
CA VAL A 20 0.42 -3.07 -7.60
C VAL A 20 -0.34 -2.79 -8.89
N THR A 21 0.03 -3.47 -9.97
CA THR A 21 -0.68 -3.45 -11.26
C THR A 21 -1.33 -4.80 -11.51
N ALA A 22 -2.56 -4.80 -12.03
CA ALA A 22 -3.24 -6.01 -12.47
C ALA A 22 -3.49 -5.95 -13.99
N ARG A 23 -3.12 -7.02 -14.69
CA ARG A 23 -3.41 -7.22 -16.11
C ARG A 23 -4.23 -8.49 -16.24
N SER A 24 -5.36 -8.44 -16.94
CA SER A 24 -6.16 -9.64 -17.17
C SER A 24 -6.87 -9.55 -18.50
N LYS A 25 -7.09 -10.71 -19.09
CA LYS A 25 -7.91 -10.87 -20.29
C LYS A 25 -8.80 -12.09 -20.11
N PRO A 26 -10.11 -12.00 -20.40
CA PRO A 26 -11.02 -13.14 -20.27
C PRO A 26 -10.51 -14.36 -21.03
N GLY A 27 -10.45 -15.51 -20.36
CA GLY A 27 -9.93 -16.76 -20.92
C GLY A 27 -8.41 -16.94 -20.83
N GLU A 28 -7.65 -15.91 -20.45
CA GLU A 28 -6.17 -15.96 -20.34
C GLU A 28 -5.67 -15.87 -18.89
N GLY A 29 -6.58 -15.61 -17.95
CA GLY A 29 -6.27 -15.44 -16.52
C GLY A 29 -5.90 -14.01 -16.16
N SER A 30 -5.24 -13.88 -15.02
CA SER A 30 -4.84 -12.59 -14.44
C SER A 30 -3.40 -12.63 -13.97
N GLU A 31 -2.65 -11.59 -14.31
CA GLU A 31 -1.29 -11.33 -13.86
C GLU A 31 -1.31 -10.13 -12.89
N PHE A 32 -0.62 -10.27 -11.77
CA PHE A 32 -0.42 -9.20 -10.80
C PHE A 32 1.07 -8.90 -10.69
N ILE A 33 1.43 -7.64 -10.92
CA ILE A 33 2.80 -7.15 -10.89
C ILE A 33 2.95 -6.26 -9.66
N VAL A 34 3.98 -6.53 -8.86
CA VAL A 34 4.27 -5.79 -7.63
C VAL A 34 5.64 -5.15 -7.78
N ASP A 35 5.66 -3.82 -7.82
CA ASP A 35 6.88 -3.02 -7.85
C ASP A 35 7.12 -2.45 -6.46
N ILE A 36 8.27 -2.74 -5.85
CA ILE A 36 8.65 -2.21 -4.54
C ILE A 36 10.04 -1.58 -4.60
N PRO A 37 10.28 -0.49 -3.86
CA PRO A 37 11.63 0.05 -3.74
C PRO A 37 12.54 -0.94 -3.01
N LEU A 38 13.84 -0.91 -3.34
CA LEU A 38 14.85 -1.74 -2.68
C LEU A 38 14.92 -1.49 -1.17
N HIS A 39 14.68 -0.24 -0.77
CA HIS A 39 14.53 0.17 0.61
C HIS A 39 13.14 0.77 0.80
N ALA A 40 12.40 0.25 1.76
CA ALA A 40 11.11 0.81 2.14
C ALA A 40 11.29 2.25 2.66
N PRO A 41 10.30 3.14 2.46
CA PRO A 41 10.37 4.49 2.99
C PRO A 41 10.47 4.46 4.52
N GLU A 42 11.22 5.39 5.09
CA GLU A 42 11.13 5.65 6.52
C GLU A 42 9.70 6.03 6.84
N ARG A 43 9.11 5.33 7.82
CA ARG A 43 7.75 5.61 8.25
C ARG A 43 7.74 7.02 8.84
N ALA A 44 7.26 7.99 8.07
CA ALA A 44 7.04 9.32 8.58
C ALA A 44 6.11 9.19 9.80
N GLU A 45 6.62 9.54 10.98
CA GLU A 45 5.77 9.64 12.15
C GLU A 45 4.67 10.64 11.81
N LYS A 46 3.41 10.21 11.91
CA LYS A 46 2.32 11.16 12.00
C LYS A 46 2.59 11.96 13.27
N LYS A 47 3.07 13.20 13.14
CA LYS A 47 3.11 14.13 14.26
C LYS A 47 1.75 14.06 14.95
N PRO A 48 1.68 13.79 16.27
CA PRO A 48 0.41 13.89 16.97
C PRO A 48 -0.18 15.28 16.72
N PRO A 49 -1.52 15.41 16.66
CA PRO A 49 -2.15 16.72 16.58
C PRO A 49 -1.52 17.61 17.65
N GLU A 50 -1.01 18.78 17.25
CA GLU A 50 -0.49 19.74 18.22
C GLU A 50 -1.57 20.00 19.25
N ASP A 51 -1.22 19.81 20.52
CA ASP A 51 -2.13 19.99 21.64
C ASP A 51 -2.63 21.44 21.59
N ILE A 52 -3.87 21.64 21.13
CA ILE A 52 -4.53 22.95 21.10
C ILE A 52 -4.88 23.32 22.54
N GLY A 53 -3.87 23.73 23.30
CA GLY A 53 -4.01 24.13 24.69
C GLY A 53 -5.06 25.23 24.81
N PHE A 54 -6.23 24.86 25.34
CA PHE A 54 -7.16 25.81 25.91
C PHE A 54 -6.69 26.12 27.33
N GLY A 55 -5.82 27.13 27.44
CA GLY A 55 -5.57 27.87 28.67
C GLY A 55 -6.56 29.01 28.83
#